data_AF-A0AAE1CCK3-F1
#
_entry.id   AF-A0AAE1CCK3-F1
#
_cell.length_a   1.000
_cell.length_b   1.000
_cell.length_c   1.000
_cell.angle_alpha   90.00
_cell.angle_beta   90.00
_cell.angle_gamma   90.00
#
_symmetry.space_group_name_H-M   'P 1'
#
loop_
_entity.id
_entity.type
_entity.pdbx_description
1 polymer ?
#
loop_
_entity_poly.entity_id
_entity_poly.type
_entity_poly.pdbx_seq_one_letter_code
_entity_poly.pdbx_strand_id
1 'polypeptide(L)'
;MASQGNMPFIRNLASSDRKIRTSALASLHTFLSAKHISSALGPLDVLKLWKGLFFALWMCDRAIPQQTLCAELADLIFILPREAVVPWLRAFWATMSREWTGIDVLRMEKFLLLARRVVGAGFKWMKMPAATAISSKKSSKKNTAAAAAGGGAGAGAGAGAQEEKKKNESAWDAQRVDEIVKLLGEYPFALEEATMEADRQNLEGEQDPCAPHTIPVGLKIHVLDIWVDEAEKVGLLDAEDQEAAEILQRISTLVDLLEQRSYSPAVKIRSKESLADDRLPGNKKASEAAKPETADVNMDDDDDDIQSDVGSWDGFND
;
A
#
# COMPACT_ATOMS: atom_id res chain seq x y z
N MET A 1 17.89 13.36 27.09
CA MET A 1 16.58 14.03 26.92
C MET A 1 16.63 14.85 25.66
N ALA A 2 16.17 14.28 24.54
CA ALA A 2 16.11 15.00 23.27
C ALA A 2 15.06 16.11 23.38
N SER A 3 15.40 17.30 22.87
CA SER A 3 14.53 18.46 22.77
C SER A 3 13.16 18.04 22.27
N GLN A 4 12.09 18.34 23.02
CA GLN A 4 10.76 18.43 22.45
C GLN A 4 10.86 19.46 21.33
N GLY A 5 10.97 19.00 20.08
CA GLY A 5 11.00 19.87 18.92
C GLY A 5 9.77 20.75 18.99
N ASN A 6 9.95 22.04 19.24
CA ASN A 6 8.85 22.97 19.23
C ASN A 6 8.34 23.03 17.78
N MET A 7 7.24 22.33 17.51
CA MET A 7 6.60 22.24 16.20
C MET A 7 5.35 23.14 16.21
N PRO A 8 5.50 24.48 16.16
CA PRO A 8 4.39 25.42 16.36
C PRO A 8 3.31 25.29 15.28
N PHE A 9 3.67 24.79 14.09
CA PHE A 9 2.75 24.59 12.98
C PHE A 9 1.73 23.46 13.21
N ILE A 10 1.95 22.54 14.16
CA ILE A 10 1.02 21.42 14.40
C ILE A 10 -0.37 21.91 14.77
N ARG A 11 -0.46 22.94 15.62
CA ARG A 11 -1.75 23.54 15.99
C ARG A 11 -2.44 24.18 14.79
N ASN A 12 -1.66 24.74 13.87
CA ASN A 12 -2.17 25.40 12.67
C ASN A 12 -2.70 24.41 11.63
N LEU A 13 -2.28 23.13 11.66
CA LEU A 13 -2.84 22.07 10.81
C LEU A 13 -4.32 21.82 11.11
N ALA A 14 -4.75 22.01 12.35
CA ALA A 14 -6.14 21.86 12.79
C ALA A 14 -6.95 23.17 12.75
N SER A 15 -6.40 24.25 12.19
CA SER A 15 -7.10 25.53 12.09
C SER A 15 -8.36 25.44 11.22
N SER A 16 -9.41 26.19 11.54
CA SER A 16 -10.60 26.32 10.68
C SER A 16 -10.31 27.08 9.38
N ASP A 17 -9.31 27.97 9.38
CA ASP A 17 -8.90 28.71 8.18
C ASP A 17 -8.05 27.84 7.24
N ARG A 18 -8.55 27.64 6.01
CA ARG A 18 -7.86 26.90 4.95
C ARG A 18 -6.47 27.47 4.64
N LYS A 19 -6.29 28.80 4.64
CA LYS A 19 -5.01 29.43 4.32
C LYS A 19 -3.96 29.09 5.38
N ILE A 20 -4.37 29.12 6.65
CA ILE A 20 -3.51 28.74 7.78
C ILE A 20 -3.11 27.27 7.68
N ARG A 21 -4.05 26.36 7.39
CA ARG A 21 -3.74 24.93 7.19
C ARG A 21 -2.77 24.71 6.03
N THR A 22 -2.99 25.39 4.90
CA THR A 22 -2.13 25.26 3.72
C THR A 22 -0.70 25.73 4.01
N SER A 23 -0.54 26.86 4.71
CA SER A 23 0.78 27.34 5.15
C SER A 23 1.45 26.41 6.16
N ALA A 24 0.66 25.77 7.03
CA ALA A 24 1.17 24.79 7.99
C ALA A 24 1.63 23.51 7.30
N LEU A 25 0.92 23.03 6.27
CA LEU A 25 1.35 21.89 5.44
C LEU A 25 2.65 22.21 4.68
N ALA A 26 2.77 23.40 4.09
CA ALA A 26 4.02 23.82 3.44
C ALA A 26 5.21 23.87 4.43
N SER A 27 4.96 24.35 5.66
CA SER A 27 5.95 24.32 6.74
C SER A 27 6.34 22.88 7.12
N LEU A 28 5.35 21.97 7.19
CA LEU A 28 5.58 20.55 7.46
C LEU A 28 6.43 19.90 6.37
N HIS A 29 6.14 20.14 5.10
CA HIS A 29 6.95 19.62 3.99
C HIS A 29 8.42 20.06 4.11
N THR A 30 8.64 21.34 4.40
CA THR A 30 9.99 21.88 4.62
C THR A 30 10.66 21.21 5.81
N PHE A 31 9.95 21.06 6.92
CA PHE A 31 10.43 20.41 8.14
C PHE A 31 10.80 18.93 7.92
N LEU A 32 9.97 18.17 7.20
CA LEU A 32 10.21 16.75 6.91
C LEU A 32 11.28 16.52 5.83
N SER A 33 11.56 17.53 4.99
CA SER A 33 12.66 17.45 4.02
C SER A 33 14.05 17.61 4.66
N ALA A 34 14.10 18.21 5.86
CA ALA A 34 15.34 18.42 6.60
C ALA A 34 15.77 17.11 7.30
N LYS A 35 16.53 16.27 6.57
CA LYS A 35 16.95 14.92 7.02
C LYS A 35 17.41 14.84 8.47
N HIS A 36 18.29 15.75 8.90
CA HIS A 36 18.82 15.76 10.28
C HIS A 36 17.75 15.91 11.37
N ILE A 37 16.62 16.57 11.05
CA ILE A 37 15.47 16.70 11.95
C ILE A 37 14.63 15.44 11.88
N SER A 38 14.27 15.01 10.67
CA SER A 38 13.33 13.89 10.46
C SER A 38 13.87 12.57 10.98
N SER A 39 15.18 12.32 10.86
CA SER A 39 15.84 11.13 11.42
C SER A 39 15.91 11.12 12.95
N ALA A 40 15.73 12.29 13.59
CA ALA A 40 15.77 12.45 15.03
C ALA A 40 14.38 12.50 15.68
N LEU A 41 13.29 12.41 14.89
CA LEU A 41 11.93 12.44 15.41
C LEU A 41 11.64 11.20 16.25
N GLY A 42 11.27 11.41 17.52
CA GLY A 42 10.83 10.34 18.39
C GLY A 42 9.41 9.87 18.06
N PRO A 43 8.99 8.70 18.59
CA PRO A 43 7.63 8.17 18.40
C PRO A 43 6.52 9.17 18.77
N LEU A 44 6.70 9.93 19.85
CA LEU A 44 5.73 10.95 20.29
C LEU A 44 5.64 12.14 19.32
N ASP A 45 6.72 12.47 18.61
CA ASP A 45 6.73 13.59 17.68
C ASP A 45 5.94 13.24 16.41
N VAL A 46 6.19 12.04 15.85
CA VAL A 46 5.44 11.56 14.68
C VAL A 46 3.96 11.32 14.98
N LEU A 47 3.60 10.92 16.21
CA LEU A 47 2.19 10.83 16.63
C LEU A 47 1.51 12.20 16.72
N LYS A 48 2.20 13.21 17.25
CA LYS A 48 1.67 14.59 17.28
C LYS A 48 1.47 15.13 15.86
N LEU A 49 2.42 14.85 14.96
CA LEU A 49 2.34 15.24 13.56
C LEU A 49 1.15 14.57 12.86
N TRP A 50 1.00 13.25 12.97
CA TRP A 50 -0.12 12.53 12.39
C TRP A 50 -1.47 12.93 12.98
N LYS A 51 -1.55 13.25 14.28
CA LYS A 51 -2.76 13.83 14.87
C LYS A 51 -3.10 15.18 14.25
N GLY A 52 -2.11 16.04 14.01
CA GLY A 52 -2.31 17.30 13.29
C GLY A 52 -2.80 17.09 11.86
N LEU A 53 -2.20 16.14 11.13
CA LEU A 53 -2.59 15.79 9.75
C LEU A 53 -4.01 15.20 9.68
N PHE A 54 -4.37 14.35 10.64
CA PHE A 54 -5.71 13.80 10.78
C PHE A 54 -6.75 14.93 10.88
N PHE A 55 -6.52 15.92 11.75
CA PHE A 55 -7.42 17.06 11.87
C PHE A 55 -7.36 18.04 10.68
N ALA A 56 -6.24 18.12 9.96
CA ALA A 56 -6.19 18.86 8.70
C ALA A 56 -7.17 18.28 7.65
N LEU A 57 -7.21 16.95 7.54
CA LEU A 57 -8.19 16.25 6.69
C LEU A 57 -9.61 16.33 7.25
N TRP A 58 -9.76 16.24 8.58
CA TRP A 58 -11.05 16.42 9.26
C TRP A 58 -11.73 17.74 8.88
N MET A 59 -10.97 18.83 8.84
CA MET A 59 -11.44 20.18 8.49
C MET A 59 -11.55 20.44 6.97
N CYS A 60 -11.27 19.43 6.13
CA CYS A 60 -11.38 19.54 4.68
C CYS A 60 -12.74 19.00 4.20
N ASP A 61 -13.65 19.90 3.78
CA ASP A 61 -15.04 19.54 3.44
C ASP A 61 -15.34 19.50 1.94
N ARG A 62 -14.39 19.91 1.10
CA ARG A 62 -14.57 19.95 -0.36
C ARG A 62 -13.93 18.70 -0.99
N ALA A 63 -14.66 18.01 -1.87
CA ALA A 63 -14.26 16.73 -2.45
C ALA A 63 -12.88 16.77 -3.15
N ILE A 64 -12.66 17.69 -4.10
CA ILE A 64 -11.38 17.78 -4.82
C ILE A 64 -10.20 18.11 -3.88
N PRO A 65 -10.32 19.09 -2.96
CA PRO A 65 -9.33 19.28 -1.91
C PRO A 65 -9.07 18.07 -1.01
N GLN A 66 -10.09 17.27 -0.66
CA GLN A 66 -9.90 16.03 0.11
C GLN A 66 -9.03 15.04 -0.67
N GLN A 67 -9.32 14.81 -1.95
CA GLN A 67 -8.55 13.89 -2.79
C GLN A 67 -7.08 14.35 -2.92
N THR A 68 -6.88 15.65 -3.14
CA THR A 68 -5.54 16.24 -3.24
C THR A 68 -4.78 16.09 -1.93
N LEU A 69 -5.43 16.41 -0.80
CA LEU A 69 -4.82 16.29 0.51
C LEU A 69 -4.48 14.83 0.85
N CYS A 70 -5.36 13.87 0.58
CA CYS A 70 -5.05 12.45 0.80
C CYS A 70 -3.83 11.98 -0.01
N ALA A 71 -3.66 12.47 -1.24
CA ALA A 71 -2.47 12.19 -2.03
C ALA A 71 -1.22 12.86 -1.44
N GLU A 72 -1.29 14.14 -1.09
CA GLU A 72 -0.19 14.91 -0.48
C GLU A 72 0.29 14.26 0.82
N LEU A 73 -0.64 13.85 1.70
CA LEU A 73 -0.31 13.18 2.96
C LEU A 73 0.34 11.81 2.76
N ALA A 74 -0.13 11.03 1.78
CA ALA A 74 0.46 9.73 1.47
C ALA A 74 1.88 9.88 0.87
N ASP A 75 2.08 10.90 0.04
CA ASP A 75 3.38 11.16 -0.62
C ASP A 75 4.46 11.69 0.33
N LEU A 76 4.11 12.10 1.56
CA LEU A 76 5.07 12.49 2.60
C LEU A 76 6.12 11.40 2.87
N ILE A 77 5.78 10.12 2.66
CA ILE A 77 6.73 9.01 2.81
C ILE A 77 7.96 9.15 1.90
N PHE A 78 7.83 9.80 0.74
CA PHE A 78 8.90 9.89 -0.25
C PHE A 78 9.89 11.04 0.01
N ILE A 79 9.54 12.00 0.87
CA ILE A 79 10.44 13.11 1.25
C ILE A 79 11.23 12.81 2.53
N LEU A 80 10.82 11.79 3.28
CA LEU A 80 11.46 11.38 4.52
C LEU A 80 12.80 10.67 4.27
N PRO A 81 13.76 10.77 5.22
CA PRO A 81 14.92 9.89 5.23
C PRO A 81 14.49 8.44 5.53
N ARG A 82 15.30 7.48 5.08
CA ARG A 82 14.97 6.05 5.06
C ARG A 82 14.58 5.49 6.43
N GLU A 83 15.30 5.93 7.45
CA GLU A 83 15.15 5.55 8.86
C GLU A 83 13.87 6.10 9.50
N ALA A 84 13.32 7.20 8.98
CA ALA A 84 12.12 7.83 9.52
C ALA A 84 10.81 7.25 8.96
N VAL A 85 10.87 6.50 7.86
CA VAL A 85 9.67 5.97 7.19
C VAL A 85 8.90 4.99 8.05
N VAL A 86 9.57 4.03 8.69
CA VAL A 86 8.88 3.03 9.54
C VAL A 86 8.23 3.69 10.75
N PRO A 87 8.92 4.52 11.56
CA PRO A 87 8.28 5.29 12.63
C PRO A 87 7.10 6.14 12.14
N TRP A 88 7.23 6.77 10.98
CA TRP A 88 6.17 7.57 10.37
C TRP A 88 4.92 6.75 10.05
N LEU A 89 5.08 5.56 9.44
CA LEU A 89 3.96 4.68 9.14
C LEU A 89 3.36 4.01 10.38
N ARG A 90 4.17 3.64 11.39
CA ARG A 90 3.66 3.17 12.68
C ARG A 90 2.75 4.22 13.33
N ALA A 91 3.18 5.48 13.30
CA ALA A 91 2.38 6.58 13.84
C ALA A 91 1.10 6.86 13.04
N PHE A 92 1.12 6.66 11.71
CA PHE A 92 -0.09 6.67 10.88
C PHE A 92 -1.09 5.62 11.36
N TRP A 93 -0.67 4.36 11.42
CA TRP A 93 -1.56 3.26 11.80
C TRP A 93 -2.06 3.40 13.24
N ALA A 94 -1.19 3.75 14.19
CA ALA A 94 -1.59 4.01 15.57
C ALA A 94 -2.62 5.17 15.66
N THR A 95 -2.45 6.23 14.87
CA THR A 95 -3.41 7.34 14.82
C THR A 95 -4.74 6.89 14.22
N MET A 96 -4.71 6.20 13.08
CA MET A 96 -5.93 5.71 12.43
C MET A 96 -6.68 4.73 13.34
N SER A 97 -6.00 3.79 13.99
CA SER A 97 -6.62 2.83 14.92
C SER A 97 -7.27 3.52 16.11
N ARG A 98 -6.62 4.54 16.69
CA ARG A 98 -7.19 5.27 17.83
C ARG A 98 -8.43 6.08 17.46
N GLU A 99 -8.41 6.74 16.30
CA GLU A 99 -9.46 7.69 15.94
C GLU A 99 -10.61 7.06 15.12
N TRP A 100 -10.43 5.84 14.57
CA TRP A 100 -11.36 5.25 13.59
C TRP A 100 -12.83 5.23 14.04
N THR A 101 -13.09 4.81 15.27
CA THR A 101 -14.45 4.68 15.82
C THR A 101 -15.08 6.03 16.13
N GLY A 102 -14.28 7.11 16.22
CA GLY A 102 -14.75 8.48 16.39
C GLY A 102 -15.08 9.20 15.09
N ILE A 103 -14.80 8.58 13.93
CA ILE A 103 -15.13 9.14 12.61
C ILE A 103 -16.61 8.90 12.33
N ASP A 104 -17.38 9.97 12.19
CA ASP A 104 -18.78 9.88 11.78
C ASP A 104 -18.93 9.50 10.30
N VAL A 105 -20.11 8.98 9.95
CA VAL A 105 -20.41 8.45 8.61
C VAL A 105 -20.17 9.49 7.50
N LEU A 106 -20.46 10.77 7.74
CA LEU A 106 -20.31 11.84 6.74
C LEU A 106 -18.84 12.19 6.46
N ARG A 107 -17.92 11.81 7.36
CA ARG A 107 -16.48 12.04 7.21
C ARG A 107 -15.71 10.79 6.81
N MET A 108 -16.33 9.61 6.89
CA MET A 108 -15.66 8.33 6.69
C MET A 108 -14.98 8.23 5.32
N GLU A 109 -15.65 8.64 4.24
CA GLU A 109 -15.17 8.48 2.86
C GLU A 109 -13.74 9.02 2.64
N LYS A 110 -13.44 10.23 3.13
CA LYS A 110 -12.09 10.82 2.96
C LYS A 110 -11.02 10.10 3.76
N PHE A 111 -11.36 9.50 4.90
CA PHE A 111 -10.43 8.70 5.71
C PHE A 111 -10.21 7.30 5.13
N LEU A 112 -11.24 6.70 4.53
CA LEU A 112 -11.10 5.49 3.70
C LEU A 112 -10.15 5.77 2.52
N LEU A 113 -10.32 6.90 1.83
CA LEU A 113 -9.42 7.32 0.76
C LEU A 113 -7.99 7.55 1.26
N LEU A 114 -7.81 8.21 2.41
CA LEU A 114 -6.47 8.40 2.99
C LEU A 114 -5.78 7.07 3.26
N ALA A 115 -6.46 6.12 3.91
CA ALA A 115 -5.91 4.79 4.18
C ALA A 115 -5.52 4.08 2.88
N ARG A 116 -6.36 4.16 1.84
CA ARG A 116 -6.06 3.62 0.50
C ARG A 116 -4.78 4.24 -0.09
N ARG A 117 -4.66 5.57 -0.06
CA ARG A 117 -3.47 6.27 -0.59
C ARG A 117 -2.20 5.95 0.18
N VAL A 118 -2.27 5.84 1.51
CA VAL A 118 -1.11 5.48 2.35
C VAL A 118 -0.67 4.04 2.12
N VAL A 119 -1.61 3.08 2.00
CA VAL A 119 -1.29 1.69 1.64
C VAL A 119 -0.61 1.63 0.26
N GLY A 120 -1.20 2.28 -0.75
CA GLY A 120 -0.62 2.34 -2.09
C GLY A 120 0.77 3.01 -2.14
N ALA A 121 0.97 4.09 -1.38
CA ALA A 121 2.27 4.74 -1.25
C ALA A 121 3.29 3.82 -0.55
N GLY A 122 2.87 3.08 0.48
CA GLY A 122 3.69 2.06 1.14
C GLY A 122 4.14 0.97 0.17
N PHE A 123 3.22 0.41 -0.62
CA PHE A 123 3.56 -0.59 -1.63
C PHE A 123 4.49 -0.05 -2.71
N LYS A 124 4.24 1.17 -3.18
CA LYS A 124 5.11 1.84 -4.16
C LYS A 124 6.51 2.07 -3.57
N TRP A 125 6.61 2.37 -2.28
CA TRP A 125 7.87 2.60 -1.60
C TRP A 125 8.73 1.33 -1.45
N MET A 126 8.13 0.13 -1.51
CA MET A 126 8.86 -1.15 -1.54
C MET A 126 9.74 -1.32 -2.77
N LYS A 127 9.48 -0.60 -3.86
CA LYS A 127 10.31 -0.67 -5.07
C LYS A 127 11.70 -0.07 -4.84
N MET A 128 12.66 -0.58 -5.59
CA MET A 128 14.00 -0.01 -5.63
C MET A 128 13.98 1.49 -5.99
N PRO A 129 14.73 2.35 -5.29
CA PRO A 129 14.78 3.76 -5.63
C PRO A 129 15.49 3.95 -6.96
N ALA A 130 14.97 4.85 -7.80
CA ALA A 130 15.48 5.12 -9.14
C ALA A 130 17.00 5.44 -9.20
N ALA A 131 17.59 5.92 -8.09
CA ALA A 131 19.02 6.20 -8.00
C ALA A 131 19.90 4.93 -8.04
N THR A 132 19.42 3.79 -7.51
CA THR A 132 20.18 2.53 -7.51
C THR A 132 20.25 1.92 -8.91
N ALA A 133 19.16 2.06 -9.69
CA ALA A 133 19.05 1.63 -11.09
C ALA A 133 19.96 2.41 -12.07
N ILE A 134 20.48 3.58 -11.66
CA ILE A 134 21.40 4.39 -12.49
C ILE A 134 22.86 3.98 -12.25
N SER A 135 23.21 3.58 -11.02
CA SER A 135 24.59 3.16 -10.70
C SER A 135 24.97 1.85 -11.40
N SER A 136 24.01 0.96 -11.62
CA SER A 136 24.19 -0.29 -12.35
C SER A 136 24.38 -0.06 -13.86
N LYS A 137 23.65 0.89 -14.46
CA LYS A 137 23.86 1.30 -15.86
C LYS A 137 25.23 1.94 -16.12
N LYS A 138 25.85 2.58 -15.13
CA LYS A 138 27.19 3.20 -15.28
C LYS A 138 28.32 2.18 -15.15
N SER A 139 28.09 1.10 -14.40
CA SER A 139 28.99 -0.07 -14.32
C SER A 139 29.08 -0.82 -15.65
N SER A 140 27.95 -1.02 -16.35
CA SER A 140 27.96 -1.74 -17.64
C SER A 140 28.65 -0.98 -18.79
N LYS A 141 28.86 0.34 -18.65
CA LYS A 141 29.53 1.16 -19.68
C LYS A 141 31.04 1.30 -19.49
N LYS A 142 31.63 0.80 -18.38
CA LYS A 142 33.08 0.96 -18.12
C LYS A 142 33.96 -0.23 -18.54
N ASN A 143 33.38 -1.34 -19.01
CA ASN A 143 34.15 -2.52 -19.44
C ASN A 143 34.28 -2.72 -20.96
N THR A 144 33.89 -1.76 -21.80
CA THR A 144 34.03 -1.85 -23.27
C THR A 144 34.90 -0.75 -23.89
N ALA A 145 35.99 -0.37 -23.21
CA ALA A 145 36.96 0.57 -23.78
C ALA A 145 38.40 0.28 -23.33
N ALA A 146 38.91 -0.92 -23.60
CA ALA A 146 40.36 -1.19 -23.60
C ALA A 146 40.71 -2.52 -24.31
N ALA A 147 40.51 -2.61 -25.63
CA ALA A 147 41.24 -3.56 -26.48
C ALA A 147 40.99 -3.25 -27.97
N ALA A 148 41.84 -2.41 -28.57
CA ALA A 148 41.94 -2.29 -30.02
C ALA A 148 43.40 -2.02 -30.41
N ALA A 149 44.17 -3.10 -30.61
CA ALA A 149 45.34 -3.14 -31.50
C ALA A 149 45.88 -4.59 -31.58
N GLY A 150 46.00 -5.12 -32.80
CA GLY A 150 46.84 -6.30 -33.10
C GLY A 150 46.10 -7.48 -33.72
N GLY A 151 46.19 -7.60 -35.05
CA GLY A 151 45.66 -8.73 -35.81
C GLY A 151 46.47 -10.02 -35.68
N GLY A 152 45.85 -11.12 -36.08
CA GLY A 152 46.49 -12.42 -36.24
C GLY A 152 45.46 -13.53 -36.41
N ALA A 153 45.49 -14.19 -37.58
CA ALA A 153 44.64 -15.32 -37.93
C ALA A 153 44.92 -16.56 -37.05
N GLY A 154 43.87 -17.34 -36.76
CA GLY A 154 43.98 -18.65 -36.12
C GLY A 154 42.62 -19.31 -35.93
N ALA A 155 42.38 -20.39 -36.69
CA ALA A 155 41.23 -21.26 -36.55
C ALA A 155 41.29 -22.05 -35.22
N GLY A 156 40.14 -22.31 -34.60
CA GLY A 156 40.04 -23.18 -33.43
C GLY A 156 38.63 -23.26 -32.88
N ALA A 157 38.05 -24.46 -32.94
CA ALA A 157 36.73 -24.83 -32.44
C ALA A 157 36.55 -24.61 -30.93
N GLY A 158 35.32 -24.32 -30.51
CA GLY A 158 34.95 -24.25 -29.10
C GLY A 158 33.57 -23.65 -28.88
N ALA A 159 32.51 -24.33 -29.31
CA ALA A 159 31.15 -24.04 -28.89
C ALA A 159 30.97 -24.47 -27.43
N GLY A 160 31.39 -23.61 -26.50
CA GLY A 160 31.09 -23.70 -25.08
C GLY A 160 30.02 -22.67 -24.75
N ALA A 161 28.85 -23.14 -24.34
CA ALA A 161 27.75 -22.34 -23.86
C ALA A 161 28.22 -21.39 -22.74
N GLN A 162 28.30 -20.09 -23.04
CA GLN A 162 28.27 -19.03 -22.05
C GLN A 162 26.82 -18.55 -21.95
N GLU A 163 26.04 -19.30 -21.18
CA GLU A 163 24.82 -18.79 -20.55
C GLU A 163 25.27 -17.78 -19.48
N GLU A 164 25.54 -16.55 -19.91
CA GLU A 164 25.81 -15.44 -19.00
C GLU A 164 24.53 -15.13 -18.23
N LYS A 165 24.50 -15.52 -16.95
CA LYS A 165 23.58 -15.03 -15.93
C LYS A 165 23.54 -13.50 -15.97
N LYS A 166 22.57 -12.92 -16.69
CA LYS A 166 22.03 -11.60 -16.36
C LYS A 166 21.56 -11.70 -14.92
N LYS A 167 22.34 -11.14 -14.00
CA LYS A 167 21.94 -10.95 -12.60
C LYS A 167 20.70 -10.05 -12.67
N ASN A 168 19.52 -10.66 -12.57
CA ASN A 168 18.25 -9.96 -12.63
C ASN A 168 18.32 -8.87 -11.54
N GLU A 169 18.31 -7.61 -11.95
CA GLU A 169 18.23 -6.51 -10.98
C GLU A 169 16.85 -6.60 -10.35
N SER A 170 16.82 -7.04 -9.09
CA SER A 170 15.62 -7.12 -8.27
C SER A 170 14.87 -5.78 -8.33
N ALA A 171 13.60 -5.82 -8.72
CA ALA A 171 12.76 -4.63 -8.82
C ALA A 171 12.34 -4.09 -7.42
N TRP A 172 12.50 -4.94 -6.40
CA TRP A 172 12.00 -4.73 -5.04
C TRP A 172 13.15 -4.58 -4.04
N ASP A 173 12.99 -3.67 -3.09
CA ASP A 173 13.94 -3.53 -1.98
C ASP A 173 13.51 -4.46 -0.84
N ALA A 174 14.23 -5.57 -0.67
CA ALA A 174 13.89 -6.60 0.32
C ALA A 174 13.70 -6.03 1.74
N GLN A 175 14.52 -5.07 2.16
CA GLN A 175 14.39 -4.46 3.48
C GLN A 175 13.10 -3.63 3.60
N ARG A 176 12.74 -2.89 2.54
CA ARG A 176 11.49 -2.12 2.53
C ARG A 176 10.27 -3.01 2.47
N VAL A 177 10.33 -4.09 1.70
CA VAL A 177 9.30 -5.13 1.67
C VAL A 177 9.08 -5.68 3.07
N ASP A 178 10.16 -6.10 3.75
CA ASP A 178 10.07 -6.66 5.10
C ASP A 178 9.41 -5.70 6.08
N GLU A 179 9.79 -4.43 6.02
CA GLU A 179 9.21 -3.39 6.88
C GLU A 179 7.73 -3.14 6.58
N ILE A 180 7.34 -3.02 5.31
CA ILE A 180 5.93 -2.78 4.96
C ILE A 180 5.06 -4.00 5.29
N VAL A 181 5.50 -5.22 4.96
CA VAL A 181 4.77 -6.45 5.28
C VAL A 181 4.66 -6.63 6.79
N LYS A 182 5.73 -6.34 7.54
CA LYS A 182 5.70 -6.34 9.01
C LYS A 182 4.68 -5.33 9.55
N LEU A 183 4.62 -4.11 9.01
CA LEU A 183 3.63 -3.11 9.42
C LEU A 183 2.19 -3.56 9.16
N LEU A 184 1.92 -4.26 8.05
CA LEU A 184 0.61 -4.83 7.80
C LEU A 184 0.24 -5.88 8.86
N GLY A 185 1.19 -6.75 9.21
CA GLY A 185 1.01 -7.75 10.26
C GLY A 185 0.90 -7.17 11.68
N GLU A 186 1.50 -6.00 11.94
CA GLU A 186 1.42 -5.31 13.23
C GLU A 186 0.12 -4.52 13.43
N TYR A 187 -0.54 -4.08 12.36
CA TYR A 187 -1.75 -3.25 12.45
C TYR A 187 -2.96 -3.85 11.73
N PRO A 188 -3.22 -3.61 10.43
CA PRO A 188 -4.48 -4.00 9.82
C PRO A 188 -4.72 -5.52 9.80
N PHE A 189 -3.66 -6.33 9.76
CA PHE A 189 -3.73 -7.78 9.79
C PHE A 189 -3.25 -8.38 11.12
N ALA A 190 -3.14 -7.55 12.16
CA ALA A 190 -2.79 -8.02 13.49
C ALA A 190 -3.88 -8.94 14.05
N LEU A 191 -3.45 -10.04 14.66
CA LEU A 191 -4.32 -10.91 15.44
C LEU A 191 -4.73 -10.20 16.73
N GLU A 192 -5.97 -10.38 17.15
CA GLU A 192 -6.51 -9.78 18.37
C GLU A 192 -5.65 -10.17 19.60
N GLU A 193 -5.21 -11.42 19.67
CA GLU A 193 -4.32 -11.93 20.72
C GLU A 193 -2.99 -11.17 20.80
N ALA A 194 -2.39 -10.84 19.65
CA ALA A 194 -1.13 -10.10 19.60
C ALA A 194 -1.31 -8.65 20.10
N THR A 195 -2.45 -8.03 19.79
CA THR A 195 -2.77 -6.68 20.28
C THR A 195 -3.07 -6.66 21.77
N MET A 196 -3.76 -7.69 22.30
CA MET A 196 -4.01 -7.83 23.74
C MET A 196 -2.73 -8.04 24.54
N GLU A 197 -1.80 -8.84 24.02
CA GLU A 197 -0.49 -9.04 24.64
C GLU A 197 0.35 -7.75 24.61
N ALA A 198 0.35 -7.01 23.50
CA ALA A 198 1.00 -5.70 23.43
C ALA A 198 0.39 -4.69 24.42
N ASP A 199 -0.94 -4.67 24.57
CA ASP A 199 -1.64 -3.84 25.55
C ASP A 199 -1.23 -4.19 26.98
N ARG A 200 -1.10 -5.49 27.28
CA ARG A 200 -0.64 -5.97 28.59
C ARG A 200 0.82 -5.56 28.85
N GLN A 201 1.72 -5.76 27.89
CA GLN A 201 3.13 -5.41 28.04
C GLN A 201 3.34 -3.90 28.24
N ASN A 202 2.53 -3.06 27.58
CA ASN A 202 2.56 -1.61 27.79
C ASN A 202 2.12 -1.19 29.20
N LEU A 203 1.23 -1.94 29.85
CA LEU A 203 0.83 -1.69 31.24
C LEU A 203 1.92 -2.11 32.24
N GLU A 204 2.72 -3.12 31.87
CA GLU A 204 3.74 -3.74 32.73
C GLU A 204 5.16 -3.16 32.54
N GLY A 205 5.41 -2.25 31.57
CA GLY A 205 6.77 -1.79 31.23
C GLY A 205 6.91 -0.52 30.37
N GLU A 206 7.92 -0.51 29.50
CA GLU A 206 8.31 0.63 28.64
C GLU A 206 7.21 0.92 27.60
N GLN A 207 6.54 2.06 27.77
CA GLN A 207 5.44 2.49 26.91
C GLN A 207 5.94 2.78 25.48
N ASP A 208 5.73 1.87 24.53
CA ASP A 208 5.87 2.19 23.10
C ASP A 208 4.62 3.00 22.70
N PRO A 209 4.74 4.32 22.46
CA PRO A 209 3.57 5.15 22.18
C PRO A 209 2.87 4.81 20.87
N CYS A 210 3.57 4.12 19.97
CA CYS A 210 3.03 3.65 18.70
C CYS A 210 2.55 2.20 18.76
N ALA A 211 2.60 1.54 19.92
CA ALA A 211 2.16 0.15 20.02
C ALA A 211 0.74 -0.03 19.46
N PRO A 212 0.49 -1.14 18.75
CA PRO A 212 -0.84 -1.44 18.21
C PRO A 212 -1.78 -1.80 19.36
N HIS A 213 -2.43 -0.79 19.92
CA HIS A 213 -3.62 -0.97 20.75
C HIS A 213 -4.75 -1.54 19.92
N THR A 214 -5.73 -2.17 20.56
CA THR A 214 -6.96 -2.74 19.96
C THR A 214 -7.32 -2.11 18.60
N ILE A 215 -7.12 -2.86 17.52
CA ILE A 215 -7.32 -2.38 16.15
C ILE A 215 -8.81 -2.47 15.79
N PRO A 216 -9.47 -1.36 15.40
CA PRO A 216 -10.88 -1.34 15.04
C PRO A 216 -11.21 -2.28 13.88
N VAL A 217 -12.27 -3.08 14.04
CA VAL A 217 -12.73 -4.04 13.01
C VAL A 217 -12.97 -3.37 11.66
N GLY A 218 -13.54 -2.16 11.63
CA GLY A 218 -13.78 -1.42 10.39
C GLY A 218 -12.51 -1.04 9.64
N LEU A 219 -11.41 -0.79 10.35
CA LEU A 219 -10.11 -0.51 9.73
C LEU A 219 -9.55 -1.77 9.08
N LYS A 220 -9.64 -2.92 9.77
CA LYS A 220 -9.21 -4.22 9.21
C LYS A 220 -9.98 -4.54 7.93
N ILE A 221 -11.31 -4.45 7.97
CA ILE A 221 -12.18 -4.71 6.82
C ILE A 221 -11.84 -3.79 5.65
N HIS A 222 -11.66 -2.49 5.89
CA HIS A 222 -11.31 -1.57 4.81
C HIS A 222 -9.97 -1.91 4.16
N VAL A 223 -8.95 -2.29 4.95
CA VAL A 223 -7.67 -2.69 4.36
C VAL A 223 -7.79 -4.01 3.58
N LEU A 224 -8.62 -4.95 4.06
CA LEU A 224 -8.96 -6.18 3.33
C LEU A 224 -9.66 -5.89 1.99
N ASP A 225 -10.53 -4.88 1.94
CA ASP A 225 -11.25 -4.49 0.71
C ASP A 225 -10.33 -3.84 -0.35
N ILE A 226 -9.15 -3.33 0.02
CA ILE A 226 -8.32 -2.51 -0.89
C ILE A 226 -6.91 -3.05 -1.18
N TRP A 227 -6.41 -4.02 -0.41
CA TRP A 227 -5.01 -4.42 -0.54
C TRP A 227 -4.68 -5.02 -1.91
N VAL A 228 -5.60 -5.81 -2.50
CA VAL A 228 -5.44 -6.38 -3.86
C VAL A 228 -5.38 -5.26 -4.90
N ASP A 229 -6.26 -4.26 -4.81
CA ASP A 229 -6.28 -3.11 -5.72
C ASP A 229 -4.96 -2.32 -5.67
N GLU A 230 -4.46 -2.03 -4.47
CA GLU A 230 -3.23 -1.26 -4.31
C GLU A 230 -2.00 -2.09 -4.71
N ALA A 231 -2.02 -3.41 -4.50
CA ALA A 231 -1.00 -4.32 -4.97
C ALA A 231 -0.95 -4.40 -6.51
N GLU A 232 -2.11 -4.44 -7.16
CA GLU A 232 -2.23 -4.44 -8.62
C GLU A 232 -1.61 -3.19 -9.24
N LYS A 233 -1.90 -2.01 -8.68
CA LYS A 233 -1.38 -0.71 -9.16
C LYS A 233 0.14 -0.62 -9.17
N VAL A 234 0.81 -1.36 -8.30
CA VAL A 234 2.28 -1.39 -8.25
C VAL A 234 2.88 -2.56 -9.02
N GLY A 235 2.05 -3.42 -9.63
CA GLY A 235 2.49 -4.59 -10.39
C GLY A 235 2.84 -5.80 -9.53
N LEU A 236 2.34 -5.90 -8.28
CA LEU A 236 2.58 -7.09 -7.44
C LEU A 236 1.83 -8.34 -7.92
N LEU A 237 0.86 -8.18 -8.81
CA LEU A 237 0.06 -9.26 -9.38
C LEU A 237 0.65 -9.81 -10.70
N ASP A 238 1.83 -9.32 -11.10
CA ASP A 238 2.55 -9.84 -12.25
C ASP A 238 3.05 -11.26 -11.97
N ALA A 239 2.51 -12.24 -12.68
CA ALA A 239 2.85 -13.65 -12.49
C ALA A 239 4.24 -14.01 -13.04
N GLU A 240 4.83 -13.15 -13.87
CA GLU A 240 6.18 -13.34 -14.41
C GLU A 240 7.27 -12.88 -13.44
N ASP A 241 6.93 -12.00 -12.48
CA ASP A 241 7.84 -11.52 -11.46
C ASP A 241 7.80 -12.43 -10.22
N GLN A 242 8.82 -13.28 -10.10
CA GLN A 242 8.98 -14.21 -8.97
C GLN A 242 9.08 -13.48 -7.62
N GLU A 243 9.70 -12.29 -7.58
CA GLU A 243 9.82 -11.52 -6.33
C GLU A 243 8.46 -10.92 -5.94
N ALA A 244 7.70 -10.42 -6.91
CA ALA A 244 6.34 -9.97 -6.69
C ALA A 244 5.45 -11.10 -6.15
N ALA A 245 5.55 -12.30 -6.71
CA ALA A 245 4.82 -13.47 -6.26
C ALA A 245 5.17 -13.85 -4.80
N GLU A 246 6.44 -13.76 -4.40
CA GLU A 246 6.87 -14.00 -3.02
C GLU A 246 6.31 -12.95 -2.04
N ILE A 247 6.32 -11.67 -2.42
CA ILE A 247 5.74 -10.59 -1.62
C ILE A 247 4.23 -10.82 -1.46
N LEU A 248 3.55 -11.12 -2.56
CA LEU A 248 2.12 -11.37 -2.57
C LEU A 248 1.77 -12.57 -1.68
N GLN A 249 2.53 -13.66 -1.78
CA GLN A 249 2.34 -14.83 -0.93
C GLN A 249 2.48 -14.50 0.56
N ARG A 250 3.46 -13.67 0.94
CA ARG A 250 3.62 -13.23 2.34
C ARG A 250 2.41 -12.43 2.84
N ILE A 251 1.86 -11.53 2.02
CA ILE A 251 0.66 -10.76 2.37
C ILE A 251 -0.55 -11.70 2.46
N SER A 252 -0.75 -12.60 1.50
CA SER A 252 -1.83 -13.58 1.52
C SER A 252 -1.75 -14.50 2.75
N THR A 253 -0.55 -14.89 3.19
CA THR A 253 -0.37 -15.66 4.43
C THR A 253 -0.81 -14.87 5.67
N LEU A 254 -0.56 -13.55 5.73
CA LEU A 254 -1.08 -12.73 6.82
C LEU A 254 -2.62 -12.70 6.83
N VAL A 255 -3.23 -12.57 5.64
CA VAL A 255 -4.69 -12.54 5.49
C VAL A 255 -5.33 -13.90 5.82
N ASP A 256 -4.71 -15.00 5.41
CA ASP A 256 -5.14 -16.37 5.74
C ASP A 256 -5.06 -16.65 7.25
N LEU A 257 -3.98 -16.23 7.90
CA LEU A 257 -3.86 -16.31 9.37
C LEU A 257 -4.97 -15.51 10.07
N LEU A 258 -5.30 -14.34 9.54
CA LEU A 258 -6.38 -13.50 10.06
C LEU A 258 -7.75 -14.15 9.86
N GLU A 259 -8.02 -14.78 8.71
CA GLU A 259 -9.25 -15.55 8.47
C GLU A 259 -9.42 -16.68 9.50
N GLN A 260 -8.36 -17.45 9.72
CA GLN A 260 -8.42 -18.61 10.60
C GLN A 260 -8.64 -18.20 12.06
N ARG A 261 -7.90 -17.18 12.52
CA ARG A 261 -7.76 -16.88 13.96
C ARG A 261 -8.56 -15.69 14.47
N SER A 262 -9.06 -14.79 13.61
CA SER A 262 -9.79 -13.61 14.12
C SER A 262 -11.03 -14.01 14.90
N TYR A 263 -11.41 -13.22 15.91
CA TYR A 263 -12.68 -13.43 16.63
C TYR A 263 -13.89 -12.81 15.93
N SER A 264 -13.67 -11.93 14.94
CA SER A 264 -14.74 -11.22 14.24
C SER A 264 -15.19 -11.95 12.98
N PRO A 265 -16.45 -12.41 12.88
CA PRO A 265 -16.96 -13.07 11.68
C PRO A 265 -16.87 -12.19 10.43
N ALA A 266 -17.08 -10.88 10.58
CA ALA A 266 -16.98 -9.94 9.47
C ALA A 266 -15.55 -9.87 8.91
N VAL A 267 -14.53 -9.91 9.77
CA VAL A 267 -13.14 -9.96 9.34
C VAL A 267 -12.86 -11.27 8.61
N LYS A 268 -13.32 -12.41 9.14
CA LYS A 268 -13.12 -13.71 8.47
C LYS A 268 -13.73 -13.74 7.07
N ILE A 269 -14.98 -13.30 6.94
CA ILE A 269 -15.69 -13.25 5.65
C ILE A 269 -14.90 -12.39 4.65
N ARG A 270 -14.47 -11.19 5.07
CA ARG A 270 -13.74 -10.28 4.20
C ARG A 270 -12.33 -10.76 3.86
N SER A 271 -11.63 -11.42 4.79
CA SER A 271 -10.35 -12.07 4.50
C SER A 271 -10.53 -13.12 3.41
N LYS A 272 -11.52 -14.00 3.57
CA LYS A 272 -11.85 -15.06 2.60
C LYS A 272 -12.21 -14.51 1.23
N GLU A 273 -13.07 -13.48 1.18
CA GLU A 273 -13.45 -12.80 -0.06
C GLU A 273 -12.23 -12.20 -0.76
N SER A 274 -11.35 -11.52 -0.02
CA SER A 274 -10.16 -10.91 -0.59
C SER A 274 -9.13 -11.93 -1.12
N LEU A 275 -9.03 -13.11 -0.47
CA LEU A 275 -8.19 -14.22 -0.93
C LEU A 275 -8.78 -14.94 -2.14
N ALA A 276 -10.09 -14.84 -2.35
CA ALA A 276 -10.80 -15.39 -3.50
C ALA A 276 -10.84 -14.43 -4.71
N ASP A 277 -10.19 -13.26 -4.64
CA ASP A 277 -10.16 -12.30 -5.75
C ASP A 277 -9.55 -12.94 -7.01
N ASP A 278 -10.29 -12.87 -8.13
CA ASP A 278 -9.93 -13.49 -9.41
C ASP A 278 -8.62 -12.96 -9.99
N ARG A 279 -8.18 -11.75 -9.59
CA ARG A 279 -6.95 -11.14 -10.10
C ARG A 279 -5.70 -11.77 -9.50
N LEU A 280 -5.81 -12.45 -8.36
CA LEU A 280 -4.68 -13.10 -7.71
C LEU A 280 -4.14 -14.25 -8.59
N PRO A 281 -2.82 -14.36 -8.81
CA PRO A 281 -2.24 -15.36 -9.70
C PRO A 281 -2.63 -16.82 -9.40
N GLY A 282 -2.90 -17.16 -8.14
CA GLY A 282 -3.38 -18.49 -7.75
C GLY A 282 -4.80 -18.80 -8.22
N ASN A 283 -5.66 -17.79 -8.34
CA ASN A 283 -7.07 -17.92 -8.70
C ASN A 283 -7.31 -17.79 -10.21
N LYS A 284 -6.49 -16.99 -10.92
CA LYS A 284 -6.53 -16.86 -12.40
C LYS A 284 -6.47 -18.21 -13.11
N LYS A 285 -5.57 -19.10 -12.66
CA LYS A 285 -5.43 -20.44 -13.25
C LYS A 285 -6.69 -21.31 -13.04
N ALA A 286 -7.40 -21.11 -11.93
CA ALA A 286 -8.64 -21.81 -11.64
C ALA A 286 -9.83 -21.25 -12.45
N SER A 287 -9.90 -19.92 -12.64
CA SER A 287 -10.96 -19.27 -13.40
C SER A 287 -10.83 -19.47 -14.93
N GLU A 288 -9.60 -19.51 -15.46
CA GLU A 288 -9.34 -19.85 -16.86
C GLU A 288 -9.64 -21.34 -17.17
N ALA A 289 -9.34 -22.25 -16.24
CA ALA A 289 -9.67 -23.67 -16.37
C ALA A 289 -11.18 -23.97 -16.22
N ALA A 290 -11.95 -23.03 -15.65
CA ALA A 290 -13.39 -23.18 -15.44
C ALA A 290 -14.26 -22.57 -16.55
N LYS A 291 -13.68 -21.95 -17.59
CA LYS A 291 -14.44 -21.53 -18.77
C LYS A 291 -14.76 -22.77 -19.62
N PRO A 292 -16.04 -23.17 -19.78
CA PRO A 292 -16.37 -24.19 -20.77
C PRO A 292 -16.03 -23.63 -22.15
N GLU A 293 -15.30 -24.42 -22.96
CA GLU A 293 -15.15 -24.17 -24.39
C GLU A 293 -16.56 -24.03 -24.98
N THR A 294 -16.96 -22.81 -25.31
CA THR A 294 -18.14 -22.60 -26.15
C THR A 294 -17.76 -23.12 -27.53
N ALA A 295 -18.14 -24.37 -27.80
CA ALA A 295 -18.14 -24.92 -29.14
C ALA A 295 -18.95 -23.96 -30.03
N ASP A 296 -18.31 -23.43 -31.07
CA ASP A 296 -18.96 -22.71 -32.15
C ASP A 296 -20.06 -23.61 -32.74
N VAL A 297 -21.30 -23.35 -32.34
CA VAL A 297 -22.47 -23.91 -33.04
C VAL A 297 -22.84 -22.89 -34.11
N ASN A 298 -22.34 -23.12 -35.32
CA ASN A 298 -22.92 -22.56 -36.52
C ASN A 298 -24.40 -22.96 -36.55
N MET A 299 -25.29 -21.98 -36.47
CA MET A 299 -26.72 -22.17 -36.64
C MET A 299 -27.13 -21.33 -37.85
N ASP A 300 -26.95 -21.94 -39.02
CA ASP A 300 -27.58 -21.53 -40.27
C ASP A 300 -29.11 -21.75 -40.18
N ASP A 301 -29.86 -20.79 -40.72
CA ASP A 301 -31.24 -20.81 -41.21
C ASP A 301 -32.37 -21.38 -40.33
N ASP A 302 -33.33 -20.53 -39.94
CA ASP A 302 -34.60 -20.38 -40.68
C ASP A 302 -35.57 -19.42 -39.96
N ASP A 303 -36.23 -18.59 -40.76
CA ASP A 303 -37.37 -17.72 -40.43
C ASP A 303 -38.52 -18.50 -39.78
N ASP A 304 -39.15 -17.93 -38.75
CA ASP A 304 -40.60 -18.07 -38.58
C ASP A 304 -41.19 -16.94 -37.71
N ASP A 305 -42.13 -16.22 -38.31
CA ASP A 305 -42.96 -15.15 -37.78
C ASP A 305 -43.73 -15.56 -36.51
N ILE A 306 -43.57 -14.80 -35.42
CA ILE A 306 -44.63 -14.65 -34.41
C ILE A 306 -44.73 -13.17 -33.99
N GLN A 307 -45.75 -12.50 -34.53
CA GLN A 307 -46.35 -11.30 -33.97
C GLN A 307 -47.06 -11.63 -32.65
N SER A 308 -46.80 -10.89 -31.57
CA SER A 308 -47.87 -10.36 -30.70
C SER A 308 -47.35 -9.45 -29.57
N ASP A 309 -47.97 -8.28 -29.53
CA ASP A 309 -48.30 -7.44 -28.39
C ASP A 309 -47.23 -6.70 -27.58
N VAL A 310 -47.17 -5.40 -27.90
CA VAL A 310 -46.57 -4.31 -27.16
C VAL A 310 -47.41 -4.04 -25.92
N GLY A 311 -47.00 -4.62 -24.79
CA GLY A 311 -47.59 -4.39 -23.47
C GLY A 311 -47.31 -2.98 -22.97
N SER A 312 -48.38 -2.18 -22.97
CA SER A 312 -48.53 -0.81 -22.47
C SER A 312 -47.87 -0.56 -21.10
N TRP A 313 -47.07 0.51 -21.04
CA TRP A 313 -46.54 1.14 -19.83
C TRP A 313 -47.68 1.85 -19.09
N ASP A 314 -48.13 1.28 -17.97
CA ASP A 314 -49.16 1.85 -17.10
C ASP A 314 -48.57 2.73 -15.98
N GLY A 315 -49.28 3.80 -15.68
CA GLY A 315 -48.79 5.02 -15.03
C GLY A 315 -48.66 4.98 -13.51
N PHE A 316 -47.83 5.91 -13.03
CA PHE A 316 -47.85 6.43 -11.67
C PHE A 316 -49.15 7.21 -11.43
N ASN A 317 -49.86 6.87 -10.35
CA ASN A 317 -50.95 7.68 -9.81
C ASN A 317 -50.72 7.85 -8.30
N ASP A 318 -50.55 9.13 -7.91
CA ASP A 318 -50.45 9.76 -6.58
C ASP A 318 -49.42 9.26 -5.55
#